data_AF-A0A090WP60-F1
#
_entry.id   AF-A0A090WP60-F1
#
_cell.length_a   1.000
_cell.length_b   1.000
_cell.length_c   1.000
_cell.angle_alpha   90.00
_cell.angle_beta   90.00
_cell.angle_gamma   90.00
#
_symmetry.space_group_name_H-M   'P 1'
#
loop_
_entity.id
_entity.type
_entity.pdbx_description
1 polymer ?
#
loop_
_entity_poly.entity_id
_entity_poly.type
_entity_poly.pdbx_seq_one_letter_code
_entity_poly.pdbx_strand_id
1 'polypeptide(L)'
;MADEKEFPNNLKEEVFIKHVKGPLFFGSTSDFQQLVAQIPNTAEIVIMRLARMQYMDQSGLYAMEDMLQDLQKNGVEVLFVGLPKQPRYMMERIDIIPDFVPEEHIFNRFAECLNWVKANIKDKY
;
A
#
# COMPACT_ATOMS: atom_id res chain seq x y z
N MET A 1 10.34 9.61 7.35
CA MET A 1 9.78 10.13 8.63
C MET A 1 10.63 9.63 9.79
N ALA A 2 10.41 10.06 11.04
CA ALA A 2 11.23 9.60 12.17
C ALA A 2 11.00 8.12 12.53
N ASP A 3 9.80 7.59 12.24
CA ASP A 3 9.37 6.21 12.54
C ASP A 3 9.91 5.16 11.56
N GLU A 4 10.16 5.52 10.31
CA GLU A 4 10.82 4.64 9.32
C GLU A 4 12.27 4.30 9.65
N LYS A 5 12.91 5.05 10.56
CA LYS A 5 14.25 4.73 11.03
C LYS A 5 14.31 3.40 11.79
N GLU A 6 13.18 2.94 12.32
CA GLU A 6 13.06 1.66 13.02
C GLU A 6 12.83 0.48 12.05
N PHE A 7 12.76 0.76 10.74
CA PHE A 7 12.58 -0.28 9.74
C PHE A 7 13.84 -1.17 9.66
N PRO A 8 13.69 -2.51 9.72
CA PRO A 8 14.81 -3.43 9.69
C PRO A 8 15.59 -3.29 8.39
N ASN A 9 16.90 -3.06 8.49
CA ASN A 9 17.76 -2.85 7.32
C ASN A 9 17.79 -4.05 6.37
N ASN A 10 17.60 -5.24 6.92
CA ASN A 10 17.67 -6.51 6.21
C ASN A 10 16.36 -6.91 5.52
N LEU A 11 15.30 -6.09 5.60
CA LEU A 11 14.06 -6.29 4.83
C LEU A 11 13.84 -5.21 3.76
N LYS A 12 14.87 -4.41 3.47
CA LYS A 12 14.76 -3.27 2.54
C LYS A 12 14.62 -3.70 1.09
N GLU A 13 15.02 -4.93 0.76
CA GLU A 13 14.90 -5.45 -0.60
C GLU A 13 13.53 -6.10 -0.83
N GLU A 14 12.91 -6.62 0.23
CA GLU A 14 11.63 -7.31 0.24
C GLU A 14 10.44 -6.36 0.47
N VAL A 15 10.68 -5.22 1.13
CA VAL A 15 9.60 -4.31 1.53
C VAL A 15 9.84 -2.91 0.98
N PHE A 16 8.91 -2.50 0.12
CA PHE A 16 8.89 -1.15 -0.44
C PHE A 16 7.89 -0.26 0.30
N ILE A 17 8.31 0.91 0.79
CA ILE A 17 7.43 1.84 1.52
C ILE A 17 7.11 3.04 0.64
N LYS A 18 5.82 3.29 0.40
CA LYS A 18 5.35 4.49 -0.30
C LYS A 18 4.41 5.32 0.54
N HIS A 19 4.59 6.64 0.48
CA HIS A 19 3.61 7.62 0.93
C HIS A 19 2.72 8.05 -0.23
N VAL A 20 1.43 7.83 -0.10
CA VAL A 20 0.43 8.40 -1.00
C VAL A 20 0.01 9.75 -0.43
N LYS A 21 0.13 10.81 -1.23
CA LYS A 21 -0.14 12.19 -0.81
C LYS A 21 -1.25 12.78 -1.68
N GLY A 22 -2.15 13.52 -1.04
CA GLY A 22 -3.21 14.24 -1.74
C GLY A 22 -4.43 13.37 -2.04
N PRO A 23 -5.47 13.96 -2.63
CA PRO A 23 -6.66 13.21 -3.01
C PRO A 23 -6.38 12.34 -4.25
N LEU A 24 -7.08 11.21 -4.36
CA LEU A 24 -7.03 10.34 -5.53
C LEU A 24 -8.20 10.64 -6.47
N PHE A 25 -7.85 11.17 -7.63
CA PHE A 25 -8.74 11.53 -8.74
C PHE A 25 -7.98 11.35 -10.06
N PHE A 26 -8.61 11.61 -11.20
CA PHE A 26 -8.05 11.34 -12.54
C PHE A 26 -6.60 11.79 -12.74
N GLY A 27 -6.20 12.93 -12.18
CA GLY A 27 -4.82 13.44 -12.26
C GLY A 27 -3.77 12.69 -11.43
N SER A 28 -4.18 11.76 -10.57
CA SER A 28 -3.29 10.93 -9.72
C SER A 28 -2.97 9.56 -10.33
N THR A 29 -3.60 9.19 -11.45
CA THR A 29 -3.36 7.92 -12.16
C THR A 29 -1.90 7.75 -12.61
N SER A 30 -1.27 8.83 -13.09
CA SER A 30 0.14 8.82 -13.48
C SER A 30 1.09 8.53 -12.31
N ASP A 31 0.71 8.94 -11.09
CA ASP A 31 1.55 8.76 -9.90
C ASP A 31 1.59 7.28 -9.48
N PHE A 32 0.51 6.54 -9.71
CA PHE A 32 0.46 5.11 -9.43
C PHE A 32 1.25 4.27 -10.43
N GLN A 33 1.16 4.57 -11.71
CA GLN A 33 2.00 3.90 -12.71
C GLN A 33 3.49 4.13 -12.43
N GLN A 34 3.86 5.35 -12.06
CA GLN A 34 5.23 5.66 -11.65
C GLN A 34 5.63 4.96 -10.36
N LEU A 35 4.69 4.78 -9.42
CA LEU A 35 4.92 4.03 -8.18
C LEU A 35 5.22 2.57 -8.49
N VAL A 36 4.40 1.92 -9.32
CA VAL A 36 4.60 0.52 -9.72
C VAL A 36 5.95 0.34 -10.40
N ALA A 37 6.31 1.24 -11.31
CA ALA A 37 7.61 1.21 -11.99
C ALA A 37 8.83 1.42 -11.06
N GLN A 38 8.64 1.93 -9.84
CA GLN A 38 9.70 2.11 -8.85
C GLN A 38 9.86 0.91 -7.91
N ILE A 39 8.92 -0.05 -7.93
CA ILE A 39 8.97 -1.21 -7.04
C ILE A 39 10.07 -2.15 -7.54
N PRO A 40 11.07 -2.48 -6.70
CA PRO A 40 12.08 -3.46 -7.05
C PRO A 40 11.46 -4.83 -7.32
N ASN A 41 12.03 -5.60 -8.25
CA ASN A 41 11.58 -6.96 -8.53
C ASN A 41 11.77 -7.94 -7.34
N THR A 42 12.57 -7.55 -6.35
CA THR A 42 12.80 -8.30 -5.10
C THR A 42 11.70 -8.03 -4.05
N ALA A 43 10.89 -6.99 -4.24
CA ALA A 43 9.89 -6.61 -3.27
C ALA A 43 8.73 -7.60 -3.28
N GLU A 44 8.42 -8.15 -2.12
CA GLU A 44 7.26 -9.02 -1.88
C GLU A 44 6.11 -8.24 -1.24
N ILE A 45 6.43 -7.10 -0.59
CA ILE A 45 5.49 -6.27 0.13
C ILE A 45 5.61 -4.81 -0.26
N VAL A 46 4.48 -4.16 -0.48
CA VAL A 46 4.36 -2.71 -0.59
C VAL A 46 3.55 -2.16 0.58
N ILE A 47 4.19 -1.35 1.43
CA ILE A 47 3.50 -0.60 2.48
C ILE A 47 3.04 0.74 1.90
N MET A 48 1.74 0.90 1.71
CA MET A 48 1.14 2.18 1.32
C MET A 48 0.67 2.96 2.55
N ARG A 49 1.34 4.09 2.79
CA ARG A 49 0.99 5.03 3.87
C ARG A 49 -0.02 6.04 3.34
N LEU A 50 -1.27 5.88 3.75
CA LEU A 50 -2.45 6.57 3.23
C LEU A 50 -2.95 7.70 4.14
N ALA A 51 -2.31 7.93 5.30
CA ALA A 51 -2.74 8.94 6.28
C ALA A 51 -2.80 10.38 5.74
N ARG A 52 -2.14 10.66 4.61
CA ARG A 52 -2.16 11.97 3.93
C ARG A 52 -3.08 12.01 2.72
N MET A 53 -3.86 10.95 2.50
CA MET A 53 -4.95 10.93 1.55
C MET A 53 -6.16 11.61 2.19
N GLN A 54 -6.73 12.58 1.50
CA GLN A 54 -7.89 13.31 2.00
C GLN A 54 -9.19 12.71 1.50
N TYR A 55 -9.19 12.22 0.26
CA TYR A 55 -10.39 11.83 -0.46
C TYR A 55 -10.04 10.92 -1.65
N MET A 56 -10.96 10.05 -2.04
CA MET A 56 -10.91 9.22 -3.25
C MET A 56 -12.23 9.33 -4.00
N ASP A 57 -12.19 9.68 -5.29
CA ASP A 57 -13.36 9.60 -6.17
C ASP A 57 -13.41 8.26 -6.93
N GLN A 58 -14.40 8.11 -7.80
CA GLN A 58 -14.55 6.89 -8.62
C GLN A 58 -13.35 6.64 -9.54
N SER A 59 -12.73 7.68 -10.09
CA SER A 59 -11.55 7.53 -10.95
C SER A 59 -10.31 7.13 -10.16
N GLY A 60 -10.13 7.67 -8.95
CA GLY A 60 -9.08 7.25 -8.02
C GLY A 60 -9.27 5.82 -7.52
N LEU A 61 -10.53 5.38 -7.39
CA LEU A 61 -10.87 4.01 -7.02
C LEU A 61 -10.46 3.01 -8.10
N TYR A 62 -10.80 3.26 -9.38
CA TYR A 62 -10.34 2.42 -10.50
C TYR A 62 -8.81 2.40 -10.62
N ALA A 63 -8.16 3.55 -10.45
CA ALA A 63 -6.70 3.63 -10.49
C ALA A 63 -6.04 2.78 -9.38
N MET A 64 -6.65 2.74 -8.19
CA MET A 64 -6.21 1.87 -7.11
C MET A 64 -6.42 0.40 -7.45
N GLU A 65 -7.59 0.04 -7.96
CA GLU A 65 -7.91 -1.34 -8.38
C GLU A 65 -6.92 -1.88 -9.41
N ASP A 66 -6.68 -1.12 -10.48
CA ASP A 66 -5.73 -1.50 -11.54
C ASP A 66 -4.32 -1.72 -10.98
N MET A 67 -3.86 -0.80 -10.11
CA MET A 67 -2.56 -0.92 -9.47
C MET A 67 -2.49 -2.17 -8.58
N LEU A 68 -3.48 -2.40 -7.73
CA LEU A 68 -3.50 -3.55 -6.83
C LEU A 68 -3.52 -4.87 -7.62
N GLN A 69 -4.28 -4.91 -8.71
CA GLN A 69 -4.32 -6.07 -9.59
C GLN A 69 -2.96 -6.33 -10.24
N ASP A 70 -2.26 -5.29 -10.70
CA ASP A 70 -0.92 -5.44 -11.29
C ASP A 70 0.13 -5.87 -10.26
N LEU A 71 0.05 -5.37 -9.02
CA LEU A 71 0.93 -5.83 -7.93
C LEU A 71 0.68 -7.30 -7.59
N GLN A 72 -0.58 -7.70 -7.46
CA GLN A 72 -0.96 -9.08 -7.19
C GLN A 72 -0.47 -10.04 -8.29
N LYS A 73 -0.58 -9.65 -9.57
CA LYS A 73 -0.05 -10.45 -10.71
C LYS A 73 1.47 -10.64 -10.62
N ASN A 74 2.18 -9.67 -10.04
CA ASN A 74 3.63 -9.74 -9.84
C ASN A 74 4.01 -10.44 -8.52
N GLY A 75 3.05 -10.98 -7.77
CA GLY A 75 3.28 -11.64 -6.48
C GLY A 75 3.63 -10.67 -5.35
N VAL A 76 3.29 -9.39 -5.52
CA VAL A 76 3.55 -8.34 -4.53
C VAL A 76 2.28 -8.07 -3.74
N GLU A 77 2.34 -8.28 -2.42
CA GLU A 77 1.23 -8.00 -1.51
C GLU A 77 1.26 -6.55 -1.03
N VAL A 78 0.09 -6.01 -0.68
CA VAL A 78 -0.07 -4.61 -0.26
C VAL A 78 -0.55 -4.51 1.17
N LEU A 79 0.13 -3.69 1.97
CA LEU A 79 -0.26 -3.33 3.32
C LEU A 79 -0.69 -1.86 3.37
N PHE A 80 -1.88 -1.59 3.89
CA PHE A 80 -2.38 -0.23 4.07
C PHE A 80 -2.10 0.29 5.48
N VAL A 81 -1.62 1.52 5.57
CA VAL A 81 -1.35 2.19 6.85
C VAL A 81 -2.04 3.54 6.90
N GLY A 82 -2.92 3.71 7.89
CA GLY A 82 -3.65 4.95 8.13
C GLY A 82 -4.68 5.24 7.04
N LEU A 83 -5.38 4.21 6.55
CA LEU A 83 -6.45 4.32 5.57
C LEU A 83 -7.61 5.17 6.14
N PRO A 84 -7.93 6.35 5.55
CA PRO A 84 -9.03 7.17 6.03
C PRO A 84 -10.39 6.54 5.75
N LYS A 85 -11.42 6.94 6.51
CA LYS A 85 -12.77 6.36 6.44
C LYS A 85 -13.41 6.42 5.04
N GLN A 86 -13.29 7.56 4.34
CA GLN A 86 -13.94 7.73 3.04
C GLN A 86 -13.31 6.85 1.95
N PRO A 87 -11.96 6.81 1.76
CA PRO A 87 -11.33 5.86 0.85
C PRO A 87 -11.63 4.40 1.21
N ARG A 88 -11.61 4.03 2.50
CA ARG A 88 -11.98 2.68 2.95
C ARG A 88 -13.38 2.28 2.50
N TYR A 89 -14.37 3.13 2.80
CA TYR A 89 -15.74 2.89 2.39
C TYR A 89 -15.89 2.74 0.87
N MET A 90 -15.13 3.50 0.07
CA MET A 90 -15.17 3.36 -1.39
C MET A 90 -14.58 2.03 -1.86
N MET A 91 -13.48 1.58 -1.25
CA MET A 91 -12.82 0.31 -1.57
C MET A 91 -13.67 -0.90 -1.16
N GLU A 92 -14.29 -0.88 0.01
CA GLU A 92 -15.20 -1.94 0.50
C GLU A 92 -16.44 -2.08 -0.41
N ARG A 93 -16.90 -1.01 -1.06
CA ARG A 93 -18.11 -1.04 -1.90
C ARG A 93 -17.97 -1.79 -3.21
N ILE A 94 -16.74 -2.00 -3.66
CA ILE A 94 -16.43 -2.72 -4.90
C ILE A 94 -15.53 -3.92 -4.62
N ASP A 95 -15.51 -4.37 -3.36
CA ASP A 95 -14.78 -5.54 -2.89
C ASP A 95 -13.24 -5.48 -3.04
N ILE A 96 -12.64 -4.29 -3.27
CA ILE A 96 -11.17 -4.14 -3.18
C ILE A 96 -10.66 -4.62 -1.82
N ILE A 97 -11.40 -4.22 -0.78
CA ILE A 97 -11.30 -4.82 0.54
C ILE A 97 -12.51 -5.75 0.66
N PRO A 98 -12.33 -7.06 0.87
CA PRO A 98 -11.07 -7.74 1.19
C PRO A 98 -10.31 -8.37 0.01
N ASP A 99 -10.82 -8.34 -1.23
CA ASP A 99 -10.34 -9.25 -2.28
C ASP A 99 -8.90 -8.99 -2.73
N PHE A 100 -8.49 -7.72 -2.82
CA PHE A 100 -7.11 -7.34 -3.15
C PHE A 100 -6.28 -7.02 -1.91
N VAL A 101 -6.92 -6.46 -0.88
CA VAL A 101 -6.27 -6.14 0.40
C VAL A 101 -7.10 -6.73 1.54
N PRO A 102 -6.64 -7.84 2.14
CA PRO A 102 -7.30 -8.43 3.29
C PRO A 102 -7.38 -7.46 4.48
N GLU A 103 -8.39 -7.63 5.34
CA GLU A 103 -8.59 -6.78 6.52
C GLU A 103 -7.38 -6.81 7.46
N GLU A 104 -6.71 -7.96 7.59
CA GLU A 104 -5.49 -8.12 8.38
C GLU A 104 -4.29 -7.34 7.84
N HIS A 105 -4.35 -6.88 6.58
CA HIS A 105 -3.32 -6.06 5.93
C HIS A 105 -3.59 -4.55 6.06
N ILE A 106 -4.61 -4.16 6.84
CA ILE A 106 -4.98 -2.77 7.08
C ILE A 106 -4.64 -2.38 8.52
N PHE A 107 -3.70 -1.44 8.67
CA PHE A 107 -3.19 -0.99 9.96
C PHE A 107 -3.53 0.48 10.21
N ASN A 108 -3.81 0.81 11.47
CA ASN A 108 -4.02 2.21 11.85
C ASN A 108 -2.68 2.95 12.00
N ARG A 109 -1.64 2.26 12.46
CA ARG A 109 -0.32 2.83 12.74
C ARG A 109 0.79 2.08 12.03
N PHE A 110 1.82 2.81 11.62
CA PHE A 110 2.99 2.21 10.95
C PHE A 110 3.73 1.19 11.84
N ALA A 111 3.77 1.42 13.17
CA ALA A 111 4.38 0.48 14.11
C ALA A 111 3.67 -0.89 14.15
N GLU A 112 2.34 -0.92 13.99
CA GLU A 112 1.55 -2.16 13.94
C GLU A 112 1.88 -2.96 12.67
N CYS A 113 1.89 -2.26 11.54
CA CYS A 113 2.33 -2.80 10.25
C CYS A 113 3.76 -3.35 10.32
N LEU A 114 4.68 -2.62 10.95
CA LEU A 114 6.06 -3.03 11.10
C LEU A 114 6.21 -4.31 11.93
N ASN A 115 5.42 -4.45 12.99
CA ASN A 115 5.41 -5.68 13.79
C ASN A 115 4.90 -6.87 12.97
N TRP A 116 3.88 -6.66 12.15
CA TRP A 116 3.39 -7.69 11.23
C TRP A 116 4.46 -8.10 10.22
N VAL A 117 5.14 -7.13 9.59
CA VAL A 117 6.22 -7.40 8.63
C VAL A 117 7.35 -8.20 9.26
N LYS A 118 7.80 -7.82 10.46
CA LYS A 118 8.85 -8.55 11.18
C LYS A 118 8.47 -9.99 11.54
N ALA A 119 7.18 -10.28 11.70
CA ALA A 119 6.68 -11.60 12.05
C ALA A 119 6.42 -12.50 10.84
N ASN A 120 6.07 -11.91 9.68
CA ASN A 120 5.58 -12.66 8.51
C ASN A 120 6.55 -12.66 7.32
N ILE A 121 7.43 -11.67 7.22
CA ILE A 121 8.38 -11.55 6.12
C ILE A 121 9.75 -12.06 6.54
N LYS A 122 10.35 -12.86 5.67
CA LYS A 122 11.69 -13.40 5.85
C LYS A 122 12.65 -12.64 4.94
N ASP A 123 13.83 -12.43 5.48
CA ASP A 123 15.00 -11.98 4.74
C ASP A 123 15.40 -13.06 3.73
N LYS A 124 15.40 -12.70 2.45
CA LYS A 124 15.68 -13.60 1.33
C LYS A 124 16.89 -13.15 0.50
N TYR A 125 17.27 -11.88 0.56
CA TYR A 125 18.28 -11.28 -0.31
C TYR A 125 19.45 -10.65 0.46
#